data_AF-A0AAE1C9N8-F1
#
_entry.id   AF-A0AAE1C9N8-F1
#
_cell.length_a   1.000
_cell.length_b   1.000
_cell.length_c   1.000
_cell.angle_alpha   90.00
_cell.angle_beta   90.00
_cell.angle_gamma   90.00
#
_symmetry.space_group_name_H-M   'P 1'
#
loop_
_entity.id
_entity.type
_entity.pdbx_description
1 polymer ?
#
loop_
_entity_poly.entity_id
_entity_poly.type
_entity_poly.pdbx_seq_one_letter_code
_entity_poly.pdbx_strand_id
1 'polypeptide(L)'
;MAGKGLKSLSEAMNGLRIAAAQPCRTLPARPSPWTSRRSMATEAPVPNITRSVDEPWQPISSVPVTIYSFPTLEPRALESWSPKHLHLPLRRDILHLAVVYEGDKTRQGTACAKTRWEVHGSHRKAYPQKGTGHARRGTNQSPLLRGGGKSHGPRPRDFSTKLNRKVYDLAWRTALSYRYRRGELIVAEDGLELPLPDDFLQLAELGRLGNELEDSFVRKYIKQIMEGLAWGKANGRTTFITGDRRPNLFTGMEAAGEDGRALELEDVDVKDLLETGRIVIERSALREMIKKHQSDLVTRVAIKGLTSKTPPTGQLIAI
;
A
#
# COMPACT_ATOMS: atom_id res chain seq x y z
N MET A 1 6.19 1.17 66.74
CA MET A 1 5.93 2.45 66.03
C MET A 1 5.45 2.11 64.63
N ALA A 2 4.31 2.67 64.24
CA ALA A 2 3.43 2.15 63.19
C ALA A 2 3.96 2.37 61.75
N GLY A 3 3.83 1.33 60.92
CA GLY A 3 4.09 1.37 59.48
C GLY A 3 2.96 2.07 58.72
N LYS A 4 3.33 2.86 57.70
CA LYS A 4 2.39 3.50 56.78
C LYS A 4 2.24 2.63 55.54
N GLY A 5 1.05 2.05 55.38
CA GLY A 5 0.67 1.18 54.28
C GLY A 5 0.45 1.91 52.95
N LEU A 6 0.62 1.14 51.88
CA LEU A 6 0.28 1.43 50.50
C LEU A 6 -1.19 1.86 50.37
N LYS A 7 -1.44 3.05 49.83
CA LYS A 7 -2.79 3.45 49.40
C LYS A 7 -3.13 2.71 48.10
N SER A 8 -4.22 1.95 48.14
CA SER A 8 -4.70 1.13 47.04
C SER A 8 -5.27 1.99 45.90
N LEU A 9 -5.03 1.53 44.67
CA LEU A 9 -5.59 2.05 43.40
C LEU A 9 -7.12 2.20 43.37
N SER A 10 -7.84 1.66 44.37
CA SER A 10 -9.29 1.80 44.54
C SER A 10 -9.73 3.23 44.88
N GLU A 11 -8.91 4.02 45.58
CA GLU A 11 -9.26 5.41 45.92
C GLU A 11 -9.15 6.37 44.71
N ALA A 12 -8.25 6.06 43.76
CA ALA A 12 -8.05 6.87 42.55
C ALA A 12 -9.15 6.66 41.48
N MET A 13 -9.94 5.59 41.58
CA MET A 13 -10.97 5.22 40.60
C MET A 13 -12.39 5.71 40.95
N ASN A 14 -12.58 6.36 42.11
CA ASN A 14 -13.88 6.93 42.50
C ASN A 14 -14.24 8.25 41.77
N GLY A 15 -13.30 8.86 41.04
CA GLY A 15 -13.51 10.11 40.30
C GLY A 15 -14.06 9.97 38.87
N LEU A 16 -14.23 8.75 38.36
CA LEU A 16 -14.65 8.48 36.96
C LEU A 16 -15.93 7.64 36.87
N ARG A 17 -16.86 7.83 37.81
CA ARG A 17 -18.24 7.35 37.63
C ARG A 17 -19.02 8.38 36.82
N ILE A 18 -19.18 8.11 35.52
CA ILE A 18 -20.19 8.75 34.68
C ILE A 18 -21.54 8.40 35.30
N ALA A 19 -22.17 9.37 35.94
CA ALA A 19 -23.49 9.23 36.51
C ALA A 19 -24.48 8.87 35.40
N ALA A 20 -25.20 7.77 35.59
CA ALA A 20 -26.40 7.47 34.85
C ALA A 20 -27.36 8.66 34.98
N ALA A 21 -27.93 9.08 33.84
CA ALA A 21 -28.93 10.13 33.76
C ALA A 21 -30.01 9.91 34.84
N GLN A 22 -30.13 10.87 35.75
CA GLN A 22 -31.29 10.94 36.63
C GLN A 22 -32.53 11.24 35.76
N PRO A 23 -33.66 10.54 35.94
CA PRO A 23 -34.89 10.97 35.32
C PRO A 23 -35.29 12.33 35.93
N CYS A 24 -35.42 13.34 35.08
CA CYS A 24 -35.83 14.69 35.45
C CYS A 24 -37.09 14.65 36.33
N ARG A 25 -37.02 15.27 37.51
CA ARG A 25 -38.19 15.53 38.36
C ARG A 25 -39.16 16.44 37.59
N THR A 26 -40.36 15.96 37.35
CA THR A 26 -41.49 16.79 36.91
C THR A 26 -41.97 17.63 38.09
N LEU A 27 -41.95 18.95 37.94
CA LEU A 27 -42.63 19.86 38.86
C LEU A 27 -44.12 19.93 38.48
N PRO A 28 -45.06 19.94 39.44
CA PRO A 28 -46.46 20.15 39.11
C PRO A 28 -46.67 21.62 38.71
N ALA A 29 -47.05 21.86 37.45
CA ALA A 29 -47.47 23.17 36.98
C ALA A 29 -48.81 23.53 37.63
N ARG A 30 -48.85 24.69 38.30
CA ARG A 30 -50.07 25.27 38.88
C ARG A 30 -50.86 25.98 37.77
N PRO A 31 -52.18 25.75 37.58
CA PRO A 31 -52.92 26.48 36.56
C PRO A 31 -53.22 27.90 37.05
N SER A 32 -52.75 28.91 36.33
CA SER A 32 -53.22 30.29 36.46
C SER A 32 -54.27 30.57 35.37
N PRO A 33 -55.47 31.07 35.70
CA PRO A 33 -56.49 31.32 34.70
C PRO A 33 -56.37 32.76 34.24
N TRP A 34 -55.50 33.03 33.26
CA TRP A 34 -55.55 34.31 32.55
C TRP A 34 -55.92 34.07 31.10
N THR A 35 -57.21 34.30 30.84
CA THR A 35 -57.77 34.49 29.52
C THR A 35 -57.11 35.70 28.86
N SER A 36 -56.51 35.51 27.70
CA SER A 36 -56.33 36.60 26.75
C SER A 36 -56.71 36.10 25.36
N ARG A 37 -57.80 36.64 24.81
CA ARG A 37 -58.30 36.31 23.47
C ARG A 37 -57.69 37.27 22.45
N ARG A 38 -57.23 36.65 21.36
CA ARG A 38 -56.94 37.14 20.00
C ARG A 38 -55.67 37.98 19.78
N SER A 39 -54.83 37.44 18.90
CA SER A 39 -54.63 38.06 17.58
C SER A 39 -54.85 36.98 16.51
N MET A 40 -55.74 37.24 15.55
CA MET A 40 -55.87 36.39 14.37
C MET A 40 -54.63 36.58 13.49
N ALA A 41 -53.63 35.74 13.68
CA ALA A 41 -52.59 35.55 12.68
C ALA A 41 -53.12 34.50 11.70
N THR A 42 -53.43 34.91 10.48
CA THR A 42 -53.66 33.98 9.39
C THR A 42 -52.35 33.25 9.15
N GLU A 43 -52.23 31.99 9.55
CA GLU A 43 -51.10 31.15 9.21
C GLU A 43 -51.06 31.02 7.68
N ALA A 44 -50.10 31.71 7.04
CA ALA A 44 -49.82 31.47 5.64
C ALA A 44 -49.33 30.02 5.52
N PRO A 45 -49.89 29.19 4.61
CA PRO A 45 -49.42 27.84 4.43
C PRO A 45 -47.95 27.92 3.99
N VAL A 46 -47.07 27.42 4.85
CA VAL A 46 -45.63 27.36 4.59
C VAL A 46 -45.48 26.58 3.28
N PRO A 47 -44.83 27.14 2.25
CA PRO A 47 -44.75 26.44 0.98
C PRO A 47 -44.05 25.10 1.22
N ASN A 48 -44.63 24.03 0.66
CA ASN A 48 -44.15 22.64 0.72
C ASN A 48 -42.81 22.45 -0.04
N ILE A 49 -41.93 23.46 -0.01
CA ILE A 49 -40.64 23.53 -0.71
C ILE A 49 -39.58 22.74 0.06
N THR A 50 -39.75 22.51 1.36
CA THR A 50 -38.78 21.78 2.19
C THR A 50 -39.35 20.43 2.63
N ARG A 51 -39.56 19.51 1.67
CA ARG A 51 -39.52 18.09 2.02
C ARG A 51 -38.05 17.75 2.25
N SER A 52 -37.63 17.61 3.51
CA SER A 52 -36.41 16.89 3.81
C SER A 52 -36.60 15.50 3.21
N VAL A 53 -35.87 15.21 2.13
CA VAL A 53 -35.77 13.86 1.61
C VAL A 53 -34.98 13.10 2.66
N ASP A 54 -35.68 12.50 3.62
CA ASP A 54 -35.12 11.56 4.59
C ASP A 54 -34.85 10.24 3.86
N GLU A 55 -34.00 10.27 2.83
CA GLU A 55 -33.50 9.06 2.21
C GLU A 55 -32.49 8.42 3.18
N PRO A 56 -32.75 7.19 3.67
CA PRO A 56 -31.79 6.51 4.51
C PRO A 56 -30.51 6.25 3.71
N TRP A 57 -29.37 6.75 4.19
CA TRP A 57 -28.08 6.47 3.56
C TRP A 57 -27.82 4.96 3.57
N GLN A 58 -27.86 4.33 2.40
CA GLN A 58 -27.49 2.94 2.23
C GLN A 58 -26.00 2.88 1.86
N PRO A 59 -25.14 2.31 2.72
CA PRO A 59 -23.74 2.12 2.36
C PRO A 59 -23.64 1.20 1.13
N ILE A 60 -22.72 1.53 0.23
CA ILE A 60 -22.34 0.64 -0.86
C ILE A 60 -21.92 -0.71 -0.26
N SER A 61 -22.65 -1.76 -0.59
CA SER A 61 -22.43 -3.10 -0.04
C SER A 61 -21.34 -3.85 -0.81
N SER A 62 -21.23 -3.60 -2.11
CA SER A 62 -20.24 -4.23 -2.99
C SER A 62 -19.77 -3.31 -4.12
N VAL A 63 -18.66 -3.70 -4.72
CA VAL A 63 -17.92 -2.99 -5.76
C VAL A 63 -17.78 -3.92 -6.96
N PRO A 64 -18.30 -3.55 -8.14
CA PRO A 64 -18.18 -4.38 -9.34
C PRO A 64 -16.78 -4.29 -9.96
N VAL A 65 -16.26 -5.42 -10.44
CA VAL A 65 -14.98 -5.51 -11.16
C VAL A 65 -15.22 -6.30 -12.43
N THR A 66 -14.96 -5.68 -13.58
CA THR A 66 -15.06 -6.30 -14.90
C THR A 66 -13.80 -7.11 -15.18
N ILE A 67 -13.98 -8.35 -15.65
CA ILE A 67 -12.90 -9.21 -16.12
C ILE A 67 -12.81 -9.08 -17.63
N TYR A 68 -11.62 -8.78 -18.13
CA TYR A 68 -11.33 -8.58 -19.55
C TYR A 68 -10.57 -9.75 -20.16
N SER A 69 -10.82 -10.07 -21.42
CA SER A 69 -9.94 -10.98 -22.17
C SER A 69 -8.72 -10.22 -22.69
N PHE A 70 -7.51 -10.69 -22.38
CA PHE A 70 -6.30 -10.17 -23.00
C PHE A 70 -6.01 -10.95 -24.29
N PRO A 71 -5.65 -10.31 -25.42
CA PRO A 71 -5.27 -8.91 -25.63
C PRO A 71 -6.42 -7.93 -25.99
N THR A 72 -7.60 -8.43 -26.37
CA THR A 72 -8.66 -7.64 -27.01
C THR A 72 -9.40 -6.67 -26.07
N LEU A 73 -9.30 -6.89 -24.75
CA LEU A 73 -9.99 -6.17 -23.69
C LEU A 73 -11.53 -6.21 -23.78
N GLU A 74 -12.07 -7.34 -24.25
CA GLU A 74 -13.52 -7.56 -24.23
C GLU A 74 -13.96 -7.94 -22.81
N PRO A 75 -15.02 -7.32 -22.26
CA PRO A 75 -15.55 -7.68 -20.94
C PRO A 75 -16.25 -9.04 -21.02
N ARG A 76 -15.76 -10.02 -20.26
CA ARG A 76 -16.27 -11.40 -20.26
C ARG A 76 -17.02 -11.82 -19.01
N ALA A 77 -16.76 -11.17 -17.87
CA ALA A 77 -17.45 -11.48 -16.64
C ALA A 77 -17.45 -10.27 -15.69
N LEU A 78 -18.38 -10.29 -14.74
CA LEU A 78 -18.51 -9.27 -13.71
C LEU A 78 -18.42 -9.91 -12.32
N GLU A 79 -17.50 -9.43 -11.50
CA GLU A 79 -17.31 -9.87 -10.12
C GLU A 79 -17.73 -8.81 -9.11
N SER A 80 -18.32 -9.26 -7.99
CA SER A 80 -18.64 -8.48 -6.81
C SER A 80 -17.53 -8.58 -5.77
N TRP A 81 -17.04 -7.42 -5.32
CA TRP A 81 -16.02 -7.30 -4.28
C TRP A 81 -16.51 -6.47 -3.10
N SER A 82 -15.96 -6.69 -1.91
CA SER A 82 -16.21 -5.81 -0.77
C SER A 82 -15.61 -4.41 -0.99
N PRO A 83 -16.28 -3.32 -0.58
CA PRO A 83 -15.71 -1.97 -0.59
C PRO A 83 -14.44 -1.86 0.26
N LYS A 84 -14.28 -2.73 1.26
CA LYS A 84 -13.06 -2.78 2.08
C LYS A 84 -11.85 -3.36 1.34
N HIS A 85 -12.04 -3.97 0.17
CA HIS A 85 -10.96 -4.50 -0.66
C HIS A 85 -10.48 -3.49 -1.70
N LEU A 86 -11.41 -2.91 -2.47
CA LEU A 86 -11.10 -2.12 -3.66
C LEU A 86 -11.67 -0.68 -3.63
N HIS A 87 -12.34 -0.28 -2.55
CA HIS A 87 -12.92 1.06 -2.43
C HIS A 87 -12.65 1.71 -1.07
N LEU A 88 -11.44 1.50 -0.55
CA LEU A 88 -10.98 2.18 0.67
C LEU A 88 -10.70 3.67 0.42
N PRO A 89 -10.90 4.54 1.43
CA PRO A 89 -10.49 5.94 1.35
C PRO A 89 -8.98 6.05 1.15
N LEU A 90 -8.53 7.06 0.40
CA LEU A 90 -7.11 7.26 0.15
C LEU A 90 -6.42 7.73 1.43
N ARG A 91 -5.52 6.90 1.97
CA ARG A 91 -4.70 7.20 3.14
C ARG A 91 -3.22 7.29 2.77
N ARG A 92 -2.77 8.51 2.48
CA ARG A 92 -1.39 8.78 2.04
C ARG A 92 -0.36 8.47 3.12
N ASP A 93 -0.73 8.67 4.38
CA ASP A 93 0.06 8.33 5.57
C ASP A 93 0.41 6.83 5.61
N ILE A 94 -0.57 5.96 5.40
CA ILE A 94 -0.37 4.50 5.42
C ILE A 94 0.45 4.05 4.21
N LEU A 95 0.16 4.59 3.02
CA LEU A 95 0.93 4.27 1.82
C LEU A 95 2.40 4.69 1.96
N HIS A 96 2.65 5.89 2.48
CA HIS A 96 4.01 6.38 2.75
C HIS A 96 4.76 5.45 3.70
N LEU A 97 4.14 5.02 4.80
CA LEU A 97 4.76 4.10 5.76
C LEU A 97 5.16 2.77 5.10
N ALA A 98 4.30 2.20 4.26
CA ALA A 98 4.60 0.95 3.56
C ALA A 98 5.75 1.10 2.56
N VAL A 99 5.74 2.15 1.75
CA VAL A 99 6.79 2.39 0.74
C VAL A 99 8.15 2.67 1.39
N VAL A 100 8.18 3.44 2.49
CA VAL A 100 9.42 3.68 3.25
C VAL A 100 9.93 2.37 3.87
N TYR A 101 9.03 1.57 4.45
CA TYR A 101 9.37 0.27 5.02
C TYR A 101 9.95 -0.70 3.97
N GLU A 102 9.39 -0.75 2.76
CA GLU A 102 9.93 -1.51 1.63
C GLU A 102 11.33 -1.01 1.25
N GLY A 103 11.48 0.30 1.06
CA GLY A 103 12.78 0.91 0.71
C GLY A 103 13.88 0.68 1.74
N ASP A 104 13.54 0.69 3.03
CA ASP A 104 14.46 0.38 4.12
C ASP A 104 14.92 -1.09 4.09
N LYS A 105 14.03 -2.01 3.71
CA LYS A 105 14.31 -3.45 3.59
C LYS A 105 15.14 -3.81 2.37
N THR A 106 14.92 -3.16 1.23
CA THR A 106 15.67 -3.42 -0.01
C THR A 106 17.11 -2.90 0.08
N ARG A 107 17.41 -2.03 1.05
CA ARG A 107 18.72 -1.40 1.18
C ARG A 107 19.80 -2.39 1.66
N GLN A 108 20.86 -2.56 0.86
CA GLN A 108 21.98 -3.45 1.18
C GLN A 108 22.83 -3.03 2.39
N GLY A 109 22.97 -1.72 2.64
CA GLY A 109 23.67 -1.21 3.82
C GLY A 109 25.17 -1.53 3.93
N THR A 110 25.90 -1.70 2.81
CA THR A 110 27.31 -2.16 2.77
C THR A 110 28.37 -1.06 2.94
N ALA A 111 27.97 0.21 3.06
CA ALA A 111 28.91 1.32 3.13
C ALA A 111 29.83 1.22 4.36
N CYS A 112 31.14 1.20 4.13
CA CYS A 112 32.15 1.08 5.18
C CYS A 112 33.24 2.13 4.99
N ALA A 113 33.53 2.90 6.03
CA ALA A 113 34.67 3.81 6.10
C ALA A 113 35.60 3.40 7.24
N LYS A 114 36.90 3.40 6.95
CA LYS A 114 37.93 3.07 7.94
C LYS A 114 37.97 4.15 9.02
N THR A 115 37.86 3.72 10.26
CA THR A 115 38.17 4.54 11.43
C THR A 115 39.69 4.64 11.61
N ARG A 116 40.16 5.56 12.47
CA ARG A 116 41.60 5.73 12.74
C ARG A 116 42.32 4.44 13.16
N TRP A 117 41.58 3.47 13.69
CA TRP A 117 42.09 2.18 14.17
C TRP A 117 42.24 1.14 13.05
N GLU A 118 41.56 1.34 11.93
CA GLU A 118 41.55 0.42 10.77
C GLU A 118 42.39 0.94 9.60
N VAL A 119 42.76 2.21 9.65
CA VAL A 119 43.70 2.80 8.70
C VAL A 119 45.08 2.21 8.95
N HIS A 120 45.68 1.68 7.87
CA HIS A 120 47.00 1.10 7.91
C HIS A 120 48.07 2.12 8.31
N GLY A 121 48.93 1.77 9.27
CA GLY A 121 50.07 2.58 9.69
C GLY A 121 50.49 2.33 11.14
N SER A 122 51.61 2.93 11.56
CA SER A 122 52.09 2.83 12.94
C SER A 122 51.26 3.69 13.90
N HIS A 123 50.96 3.16 15.08
CA HIS A 123 50.34 3.91 16.19
C HIS A 123 51.39 4.68 17.02
N ARG A 124 52.65 4.72 16.57
CA ARG A 124 53.70 5.53 17.19
C ARG A 124 53.36 7.02 17.05
N LYS A 125 53.65 7.77 18.12
CA LYS A 125 53.54 9.23 18.12
C LYS A 125 54.48 9.84 17.08
N ALA A 126 53.99 10.79 16.30
CA ALA A 126 54.76 11.40 15.20
C ALA A 126 56.04 12.11 15.68
N TYR A 127 55.96 12.84 16.80
CA TYR A 127 57.09 13.54 17.42
C TYR A 127 56.86 13.79 18.93
N PRO A 128 57.89 14.21 19.69
CA PRO A 128 57.80 14.45 21.13
C PRO A 128 56.69 15.45 21.51
N GLN A 129 56.22 15.39 22.76
CA GLN A 129 55.10 16.22 23.23
C GLN A 129 55.38 17.73 23.20
N LYS A 130 56.66 18.13 23.30
CA LYS A 130 57.14 19.51 23.35
C LYS A 130 58.51 19.60 22.64
N GLY A 131 58.96 20.82 22.35
CA GLY A 131 60.29 21.09 21.79
C GLY A 131 60.38 21.10 20.26
N THR A 132 59.26 20.93 19.53
CA THR A 132 59.24 20.86 18.06
C THR A 132 58.74 22.13 17.36
N GLY A 133 58.15 23.09 18.08
CA GLY A 133 57.53 24.29 17.49
C GLY A 133 56.23 24.04 16.70
N HIS A 134 55.75 22.80 16.63
CA HIS A 134 54.53 22.42 15.91
C HIS A 134 53.35 22.15 16.87
N ALA A 135 52.12 22.21 16.35
CA ALA A 135 50.90 21.85 17.09
C ALA A 135 50.96 20.38 17.58
N ARG A 136 50.53 20.07 18.80
CA ARG A 136 50.68 18.70 19.36
C ARG A 136 50.01 17.63 18.47
N ARG A 137 50.72 16.54 18.21
CA ARG A 137 50.23 15.43 17.37
C ARG A 137 50.40 14.07 18.04
N GLY A 138 49.36 13.24 17.87
CA GLY A 138 49.36 11.84 18.28
C GLY A 138 49.80 10.93 17.13
N THR A 139 48.92 10.01 16.74
CA THR A 139 49.13 9.07 15.64
C THR A 139 48.80 9.69 14.28
N ASN A 140 49.37 9.14 13.20
CA ASN A 140 49.18 9.66 11.84
C ASN A 140 47.81 9.33 11.24
N GLN A 141 47.08 8.35 11.78
CA GLN A 141 45.74 7.95 11.37
C GLN A 141 44.63 8.87 11.90
N SER A 142 45.00 9.96 12.60
CA SER A 142 44.03 10.90 13.17
C SER A 142 43.17 11.53 12.06
N PRO A 143 41.83 11.65 12.24
CA PRO A 143 40.92 12.26 11.26
C PRO A 143 41.30 13.70 10.88
N LEU A 144 42.04 14.41 11.74
CA LEU A 144 42.52 15.77 11.48
C LEU A 144 43.63 15.81 10.41
N LEU A 145 44.23 14.67 10.09
CA LEU A 145 45.34 14.55 9.16
C LEU A 145 44.85 13.98 7.83
N ARG A 146 45.50 14.39 6.74
CA ARG A 146 45.29 13.80 5.43
C ARG A 146 45.68 12.32 5.46
N GLY A 147 44.79 11.45 4.95
CA GLY A 147 44.95 10.00 5.01
C GLY A 147 44.58 9.38 6.37
N GLY A 148 44.09 10.17 7.32
CA GLY A 148 43.51 9.68 8.56
C GLY A 148 42.14 9.02 8.37
N GLY A 149 41.73 8.23 9.35
CA GLY A 149 40.42 7.55 9.32
C GLY A 149 39.27 8.49 9.66
N LYS A 150 38.05 8.19 9.21
CA LYS A 150 36.84 8.99 9.49
C LYS A 150 36.26 8.64 10.87
N SER A 151 36.00 9.62 11.73
CA SER A 151 35.49 9.39 13.09
C SER A 151 34.09 8.77 13.11
N HIS A 152 33.12 9.45 12.50
CA HIS A 152 31.73 8.98 12.36
C HIS A 152 31.47 8.62 10.90
N GLY A 153 32.27 7.70 10.38
CA GLY A 153 32.11 7.15 9.05
C GLY A 153 30.94 6.16 8.97
N PRO A 154 30.37 5.93 7.77
CA PRO A 154 29.40 4.86 7.59
C PRO A 154 30.02 3.50 7.93
N ARG A 155 29.20 2.62 8.50
CA ARG A 155 29.53 1.22 8.78
C ARG A 155 28.46 0.32 8.17
N PRO A 156 28.83 -0.90 7.76
CA PRO A 156 27.84 -1.89 7.35
C PRO A 156 26.84 -2.09 8.49
N ARG A 157 25.56 -1.87 8.21
CA ARG A 157 24.48 -1.96 9.20
C ARG A 157 23.18 -2.33 8.54
N ASP A 158 22.32 -2.97 9.31
CA ASP A 158 20.95 -3.22 8.89
C ASP A 158 20.14 -1.91 8.97
N PHE A 159 19.41 -1.62 7.90
CA PHE A 159 18.51 -0.46 7.79
C PHE A 159 17.04 -0.85 7.96
N SER A 160 16.73 -2.15 8.06
CA SER A 160 15.36 -2.63 8.08
C SER A 160 14.56 -2.02 9.24
N THR A 161 13.41 -1.44 8.90
CA THR A 161 12.43 -0.94 9.87
C THR A 161 11.30 -1.94 10.06
N LYS A 162 10.55 -1.82 11.16
CA LYS A 162 9.42 -2.71 11.46
C LYS A 162 8.10 -2.01 11.16
N LEU A 163 7.18 -2.72 10.51
CA LEU A 163 5.81 -2.29 10.28
C LEU A 163 4.84 -3.38 10.70
N ASN A 164 3.73 -2.99 11.33
CA ASN A 164 2.69 -3.94 11.74
C ASN A 164 2.05 -4.57 10.51
N ARG A 165 1.90 -5.91 10.50
CA ARG A 165 1.30 -6.65 9.37
C ARG A 165 -0.06 -6.08 8.93
N LYS A 166 -0.94 -5.76 9.88
CA LYS A 166 -2.26 -5.17 9.59
C LYS A 166 -2.17 -3.80 8.90
N VAL A 167 -1.15 -3.01 9.20
CA VAL A 167 -0.92 -1.70 8.57
C VAL A 167 -0.41 -1.90 7.14
N TYR A 168 0.49 -2.87 6.95
CA TYR A 168 0.99 -3.23 5.62
C TYR A 168 -0.13 -3.78 4.71
N ASP A 169 -0.94 -4.72 5.20
CA ASP A 169 -2.10 -5.26 4.48
C ASP A 169 -3.15 -4.18 4.14
N LEU A 170 -3.28 -3.17 4.99
CA LEU A 170 -4.12 -1.99 4.71
C LEU A 170 -3.51 -1.09 3.65
N ALA A 171 -2.19 -0.92 3.61
CA ALA A 171 -1.51 -0.18 2.54
C ALA A 171 -1.73 -0.84 1.18
N TRP A 172 -1.56 -2.17 1.08
CA TRP A 172 -1.83 -2.96 -0.12
C TRP A 172 -3.22 -2.71 -0.71
N ARG A 173 -4.27 -2.90 0.09
CA ARG A 173 -5.65 -2.67 -0.37
C ARG A 173 -5.93 -1.20 -0.64
N THR A 174 -5.29 -0.27 0.08
CA THR A 174 -5.42 1.18 -0.20
C THR A 174 -4.80 1.54 -1.55
N ALA A 175 -3.66 0.93 -1.91
CA ALA A 175 -3.02 1.10 -3.22
C ALA A 175 -3.89 0.53 -4.35
N LEU A 176 -4.42 -0.68 -4.18
CA LEU A 176 -5.37 -1.27 -5.13
C LEU A 176 -6.64 -0.42 -5.27
N SER A 177 -7.19 0.07 -4.16
CA SER A 177 -8.37 0.95 -4.15
C SER A 177 -8.11 2.29 -4.83
N TYR A 178 -6.87 2.78 -4.78
CA TYR A 178 -6.46 3.98 -5.49
C TYR A 178 -6.45 3.74 -7.01
N ARG A 179 -5.88 2.62 -7.47
CA ARG A 179 -5.88 2.24 -8.89
C ARG A 179 -7.27 1.95 -9.43
N TYR A 180 -8.08 1.22 -8.67
CA TYR A 180 -9.46 0.93 -9.03
C TYR A 180 -10.29 2.21 -9.25
N ARG A 181 -10.24 3.17 -8.31
CA ARG A 181 -10.98 4.44 -8.44
C ARG A 181 -10.55 5.29 -9.63
N ARG A 182 -9.32 5.11 -10.12
CA ARG A 182 -8.78 5.81 -11.29
C ARG A 182 -9.01 5.07 -12.60
N GLY A 183 -9.60 3.87 -12.57
CA GLY A 183 -9.71 3.00 -13.75
C GLY A 183 -8.36 2.48 -14.25
N GLU A 184 -7.33 2.51 -13.39
CA GLU A 184 -5.97 2.07 -13.71
C GLU A 184 -5.71 0.60 -13.33
N LEU A 185 -6.67 -0.03 -12.63
CA LEU A 185 -6.64 -1.47 -12.32
C LEU A 185 -7.49 -2.22 -13.35
N ILE A 186 -6.83 -3.01 -14.19
CA ILE A 186 -7.45 -3.82 -15.23
C ILE A 186 -7.30 -5.28 -14.81
N VAL A 187 -8.43 -5.96 -14.64
CA VAL A 187 -8.44 -7.37 -14.27
C VAL A 187 -8.65 -8.19 -15.53
N ALA A 188 -7.68 -9.04 -15.86
CA ALA A 188 -7.74 -9.92 -17.00
C ALA A 188 -8.17 -11.33 -16.59
N GLU A 189 -8.64 -12.12 -17.55
CA GLU A 189 -8.82 -13.56 -17.37
C GLU A 189 -7.50 -14.25 -16.99
N ASP A 190 -7.64 -15.44 -16.41
CA ASP A 190 -6.51 -16.30 -16.07
C ASP A 190 -5.83 -16.78 -17.37
N GLY A 191 -4.50 -16.85 -17.40
CA GLY A 191 -3.74 -17.17 -18.63
C GLY A 191 -3.31 -15.92 -19.40
N LEU A 192 -2.91 -14.87 -18.67
CA LEU A 192 -2.41 -13.62 -19.23
C LEU A 192 -1.05 -13.85 -19.90
N GLU A 193 -1.06 -14.10 -21.20
CA GLU A 193 0.14 -14.28 -22.03
C GLU A 193 0.14 -13.37 -23.25
N LEU A 194 1.32 -12.97 -23.70
CA LEU A 194 1.48 -12.24 -24.96
C LEU A 194 1.17 -13.20 -26.13
N PRO A 195 0.21 -12.85 -27.00
CA PRO A 195 -0.18 -13.70 -28.12
C PRO A 195 0.85 -13.58 -29.25
N LEU A 196 2.01 -14.21 -29.10
CA LEU A 196 3.00 -14.26 -30.17
C LEU A 196 2.47 -15.10 -31.35
N PRO A 197 2.80 -14.76 -32.61
CA PRO A 197 2.39 -15.56 -33.76
C PRO A 197 2.90 -17.00 -33.69
N ASP A 198 2.05 -17.98 -33.98
CA ASP A 198 2.38 -19.40 -33.91
C ASP A 198 3.57 -19.76 -34.82
N ASP A 199 3.64 -19.17 -36.01
CA ASP A 199 4.76 -19.36 -36.95
C ASP A 199 6.10 -18.93 -36.33
N PHE A 200 6.09 -17.84 -35.55
CA PHE A 200 7.28 -17.36 -34.86
C PHE A 200 7.69 -18.32 -33.74
N LEU A 201 6.72 -18.78 -32.95
CA LEU A 201 6.98 -19.73 -31.86
C LEU A 201 7.58 -21.04 -32.40
N GLN A 202 7.03 -21.59 -33.49
CA GLN A 202 7.56 -22.80 -34.12
C GLN A 202 9.01 -22.60 -34.63
N LEU A 203 9.33 -21.44 -35.19
CA LEU A 203 10.68 -21.15 -35.67
C LEU A 203 11.69 -20.98 -34.54
N ALA A 204 11.28 -20.37 -33.42
CA ALA A 204 12.07 -20.23 -32.22
C ALA A 204 12.33 -21.59 -31.56
N GLU A 205 11.30 -22.45 -31.45
CA GLU A 205 11.44 -23.82 -30.95
C GLU A 205 12.39 -24.67 -31.79
N LEU A 206 12.37 -24.50 -33.11
CA LEU A 206 13.29 -25.17 -34.04
C LEU A 206 14.72 -24.59 -34.02
N GLY A 207 14.97 -23.49 -33.29
CA GLY A 207 16.27 -22.83 -33.19
C GLY A 207 16.80 -22.32 -34.53
N ARG A 208 15.90 -22.00 -35.48
CA ARG A 208 16.28 -21.51 -36.82
C ARG A 208 16.53 -20.01 -36.85
N LEU A 209 16.06 -19.29 -35.83
CA LEU A 209 16.27 -17.87 -35.66
C LEU A 209 17.52 -17.64 -34.80
N GLY A 210 18.27 -16.58 -35.10
CA GLY A 210 19.33 -16.13 -34.20
C GLY A 210 18.73 -15.31 -33.06
N ASN A 211 19.34 -15.37 -31.87
CA ASN A 211 18.87 -14.66 -30.67
C ASN A 211 18.58 -13.16 -30.92
N GLU A 212 19.44 -12.48 -31.68
CA GLU A 212 19.24 -11.06 -32.02
C GLU A 212 17.95 -10.82 -32.85
N LEU A 213 17.64 -11.73 -33.76
CA LEU A 213 16.43 -11.65 -34.58
C LEU A 213 15.19 -11.94 -33.74
N GLU A 214 15.25 -12.92 -32.83
CA GLU A 214 14.18 -13.24 -31.89
C GLU A 214 13.86 -12.02 -31.00
N ASP A 215 14.87 -11.47 -30.33
CA ASP A 215 14.71 -10.30 -29.45
C ASP A 215 14.16 -9.09 -30.21
N SER A 216 14.66 -8.84 -31.41
CA SER A 216 14.21 -7.71 -32.24
C SER A 216 12.77 -7.86 -32.71
N PHE A 217 12.34 -9.08 -33.06
CA PHE A 217 10.97 -9.38 -33.45
C PHE A 217 10.02 -9.19 -32.27
N VAL A 218 10.35 -9.80 -31.13
CA VAL A 218 9.56 -9.71 -29.89
C VAL A 218 9.42 -8.26 -29.44
N ARG A 219 10.52 -7.50 -29.42
CA ARG A 219 10.50 -6.07 -29.08
C ARG A 219 9.59 -5.26 -30.01
N LYS A 220 9.65 -5.51 -31.32
CA LYS A 220 8.80 -4.81 -32.30
C LYS A 220 7.33 -5.19 -32.12
N TYR A 221 7.03 -6.46 -31.94
CA TYR A 221 5.67 -6.97 -31.79
C TYR A 221 5.00 -6.41 -30.52
N ILE A 222 5.72 -6.43 -29.39
CA ILE A 222 5.20 -5.90 -28.12
C ILE A 222 4.98 -4.41 -28.22
N LYS A 223 5.92 -3.67 -28.81
CA LYS A 223 5.74 -2.24 -29.04
C LYS A 223 4.46 -1.95 -29.83
N GLN A 224 4.17 -2.73 -30.87
CA GLN A 224 2.92 -2.60 -31.63
C GLN A 224 1.66 -2.90 -30.80
N ILE A 225 1.67 -3.96 -30.00
CA ILE A 225 0.56 -4.28 -29.08
C ILE A 225 0.36 -3.15 -28.07
N MET A 226 1.45 -2.69 -27.45
CA MET A 226 1.43 -1.67 -26.40
C MET A 226 1.02 -0.30 -26.95
N GLU A 227 1.43 0.05 -28.17
CA GLU A 227 0.96 1.25 -28.87
C GLU A 227 -0.52 1.12 -29.25
N GLY A 228 -0.97 -0.04 -29.75
CA GLY A 228 -2.37 -0.29 -30.10
C GLY A 228 -3.33 -0.20 -28.91
N LEU A 229 -2.89 -0.67 -27.74
CA LEU A 229 -3.65 -0.56 -26.48
C LEU A 229 -3.45 0.77 -25.76
N ALA A 230 -2.60 1.66 -26.30
CA ALA A 230 -2.21 2.91 -25.67
C ALA A 230 -1.63 2.72 -24.24
N TRP A 231 -0.89 1.63 -24.05
CA TRP A 231 -0.30 1.18 -22.79
C TRP A 231 1.21 1.36 -22.70
N GLY A 232 1.87 1.72 -23.81
CA GLY A 232 3.30 1.97 -23.86
C GLY A 232 3.74 3.24 -23.11
N LYS A 233 5.04 3.56 -23.26
CA LYS A 233 5.75 4.65 -22.58
C LYS A 233 5.06 6.02 -22.63
N ALA A 234 4.34 6.32 -23.72
CA ALA A 234 3.65 7.59 -23.92
C ALA A 234 2.55 7.85 -22.86
N ASN A 235 1.91 6.79 -22.36
CA ASN A 235 0.81 6.86 -21.40
C ASN A 235 1.19 6.33 -20.03
N GLY A 236 2.47 6.50 -19.67
CA GLY A 236 3.08 5.93 -18.46
C GLY A 236 3.78 4.63 -18.79
N ARG A 237 3.50 3.58 -18.03
CA ARG A 237 4.01 2.21 -18.23
C ARG A 237 2.94 1.24 -17.72
N THR A 238 3.00 -0.03 -18.10
CA THR A 238 2.16 -1.07 -17.49
C THR A 238 2.96 -1.99 -16.58
N THR A 239 2.28 -2.52 -15.56
CA THR A 239 2.76 -3.67 -14.81
C THR A 239 1.79 -4.81 -14.99
N PHE A 240 2.27 -5.90 -15.56
CA PHE A 240 1.55 -7.16 -15.64
C PHE A 240 1.84 -7.99 -14.40
N ILE A 241 0.80 -8.50 -13.76
CA ILE A 241 0.91 -9.32 -12.54
C ILE A 241 0.25 -10.67 -12.82
N THR A 242 1.04 -11.73 -12.80
CA THR A 242 0.59 -13.11 -13.02
C THR A 242 0.75 -13.95 -11.77
N GLY A 243 -0.02 -15.04 -11.67
CA GLY A 243 0.16 -16.04 -10.61
C GLY A 243 1.49 -16.79 -10.78
N ASP A 244 1.68 -17.39 -11.95
CA ASP A 244 2.89 -18.13 -12.32
C ASP A 244 3.74 -17.36 -13.34
N ARG A 245 5.00 -17.77 -13.52
CA ARG A 245 5.86 -17.22 -14.55
C ARG A 245 5.40 -17.63 -15.95
N ARG A 246 5.11 -16.63 -16.78
CA ARG A 246 4.67 -16.81 -18.17
C ARG A 246 5.84 -16.51 -19.13
N PRO A 247 6.44 -17.50 -19.83
CA PRO A 247 7.71 -17.28 -20.54
C PRO A 247 7.59 -16.16 -21.58
N ASN A 248 6.60 -16.23 -22.47
CA ASN A 248 6.38 -15.25 -23.54
C ASN A 248 6.18 -13.83 -23.02
N LEU A 249 5.44 -13.67 -21.92
CA LEU A 249 5.20 -12.38 -21.29
C LEU A 249 6.49 -11.83 -20.66
N PHE A 250 7.22 -12.64 -19.90
CA PHE A 250 8.39 -12.18 -19.17
C PHE A 250 9.58 -11.88 -20.09
N THR A 251 9.89 -12.78 -21.04
CA THR A 251 10.95 -12.55 -22.05
C THR A 251 10.58 -11.35 -22.92
N GLY A 252 9.30 -11.24 -23.27
CA GLY A 252 8.77 -10.11 -24.00
C GLY A 252 8.96 -8.77 -23.30
N MET A 253 8.55 -8.69 -22.04
CA MET A 253 8.69 -7.46 -21.27
C MET A 253 10.15 -7.15 -20.90
N GLU A 254 11.03 -8.15 -20.83
CA GLU A 254 12.47 -7.94 -20.68
C GLU A 254 13.08 -7.30 -21.94
N ALA A 255 12.70 -7.77 -23.12
CA ALA A 255 13.11 -7.19 -24.40
C ALA A 255 12.52 -5.78 -24.64
N ALA A 256 11.32 -5.52 -24.12
CA ALA A 256 10.57 -4.27 -24.28
C ALA A 256 10.36 -3.51 -22.94
N GLY A 257 11.36 -3.49 -22.07
CA GLY A 257 11.26 -2.92 -20.71
C GLY A 257 10.97 -1.40 -20.63
N GLU A 258 10.95 -0.69 -21.75
CA GLU A 258 10.56 0.72 -21.79
C GLU A 258 9.04 0.93 -21.62
N ASP A 259 8.23 0.00 -22.12
CA ASP A 259 6.77 0.10 -22.14
C ASP A 259 6.12 -0.43 -20.85
N GLY A 260 6.80 -1.34 -20.15
CA GLY A 260 6.30 -1.90 -18.90
C GLY A 260 7.20 -2.97 -18.32
N ARG A 261 6.64 -3.74 -17.37
CA ARG A 261 7.29 -4.91 -16.77
C ARG A 261 6.26 -5.98 -16.41
N ALA A 262 6.71 -7.22 -16.32
CA ALA A 262 5.93 -8.32 -15.76
C ALA A 262 6.51 -8.72 -14.40
N LEU A 263 5.64 -8.99 -13.43
CA LEU A 263 5.98 -9.44 -12.08
C LEU A 263 5.13 -10.64 -11.70
N GLU A 264 5.72 -11.58 -10.97
CA GLU A 264 5.00 -12.66 -10.33
C GLU A 264 4.30 -12.14 -9.06
N LEU A 265 3.22 -12.80 -8.64
CA LEU A 265 2.47 -12.38 -7.46
C LEU A 265 3.32 -12.31 -6.18
N GLU A 266 4.35 -13.16 -6.06
CA GLU A 266 5.22 -13.22 -4.88
C GLU A 266 6.22 -12.06 -4.82
N ASP A 267 6.60 -11.51 -5.98
CA ASP A 267 7.60 -10.45 -6.14
C ASP A 267 7.00 -9.05 -6.19
N VAL A 268 5.67 -8.91 -6.10
CA VAL A 268 5.00 -7.60 -6.14
C VAL A 268 5.09 -6.94 -4.77
N ASP A 269 5.47 -5.65 -4.75
CA ASP A 269 5.43 -4.79 -3.57
C ASP A 269 4.34 -3.68 -3.66
N VAL A 270 4.03 -2.97 -2.56
CA VAL A 270 3.12 -1.82 -2.58
C VAL A 270 3.66 -0.72 -3.48
N LYS A 271 4.98 -0.50 -3.45
CA LYS A 271 5.67 0.42 -4.36
C LYS A 271 5.37 0.10 -5.82
N ASP A 272 5.38 -1.18 -6.20
CA ASP A 272 5.17 -1.58 -7.60
C ASP A 272 3.76 -1.29 -8.09
N LEU A 273 2.76 -1.45 -7.21
CA LEU A 273 1.38 -1.07 -7.50
C LEU A 273 1.23 0.44 -7.74
N LEU A 274 2.17 1.27 -7.28
CA LEU A 274 2.11 2.74 -7.35
C LEU A 274 3.06 3.36 -8.39
N GLU A 275 4.02 2.59 -8.94
CA GLU A 275 5.05 3.11 -9.84
C GLU A 275 4.57 3.35 -11.28
N THR A 276 3.80 2.42 -11.84
CA THR A 276 3.41 2.45 -13.25
C THR A 276 2.10 3.21 -13.48
N GLY A 277 1.72 3.41 -14.75
CA GLY A 277 0.48 4.10 -15.09
C GLY A 277 -0.74 3.21 -14.82
N ARG A 278 -0.66 1.94 -15.16
CA ARG A 278 -1.76 0.96 -15.05
C ARG A 278 -1.24 -0.39 -14.56
N ILE A 279 -2.09 -1.12 -13.87
CA ILE A 279 -1.85 -2.47 -13.39
C ILE A 279 -2.79 -3.42 -14.14
N VAL A 280 -2.23 -4.41 -14.82
CA VAL A 280 -2.96 -5.51 -15.46
C VAL A 280 -2.70 -6.75 -14.65
N ILE A 281 -3.73 -7.31 -14.02
CA ILE A 281 -3.58 -8.45 -13.09
C ILE A 281 -4.52 -9.58 -13.49
N GLU A 282 -4.05 -10.82 -13.40
CA GLU A 282 -4.92 -12.00 -13.54
C GLU A 282 -6.00 -12.04 -12.45
N ARG A 283 -7.18 -12.54 -12.80
CA ARG A 283 -8.30 -12.71 -11.88
C ARG A 283 -7.92 -13.52 -10.64
N SER A 284 -7.27 -14.67 -10.83
CA SER A 284 -6.77 -15.54 -9.76
C SER A 284 -5.72 -14.84 -8.89
N ALA A 285 -4.75 -14.15 -9.52
CA ALA A 285 -3.71 -13.41 -8.81
C ALA A 285 -4.30 -12.30 -7.92
N LEU A 286 -5.31 -11.55 -8.40
CA LEU A 286 -5.98 -10.53 -7.59
C LEU A 286 -6.70 -11.14 -6.36
N ARG A 287 -7.39 -12.27 -6.54
CA ARG A 287 -8.04 -13.01 -5.44
C ARG A 287 -7.04 -13.48 -4.41
N GLU A 288 -5.92 -14.04 -4.85
CA GLU A 288 -4.87 -14.49 -3.95
C GLU A 288 -4.18 -13.33 -3.23
N MET A 289 -3.90 -12.23 -3.94
CA MET A 289 -3.31 -11.01 -3.39
C MET A 289 -4.16 -10.45 -2.24
N ILE A 290 -5.48 -10.34 -2.42
CA ILE A 290 -6.39 -9.84 -1.39
C ILE A 290 -6.53 -10.86 -0.25
N LYS A 291 -6.54 -12.16 -0.56
CA LYS A 291 -6.56 -13.23 0.44
C LYS A 291 -5.32 -13.20 1.35
N LYS A 292 -4.13 -12.86 0.82
CA LYS A 292 -2.88 -12.68 1.57
C LYS A 292 -2.94 -11.43 2.46
N HIS A 293 -3.55 -10.34 1.99
CA HIS A 293 -3.56 -9.02 2.63
C HIS A 293 -4.90 -8.61 3.27
N GLN A 294 -5.52 -9.50 4.05
CA GLN A 294 -6.80 -9.25 4.74
C GLN A 294 -6.72 -9.40 6.27
N SER A 295 -5.53 -9.34 6.88
CA SER A 295 -5.36 -9.61 8.33
C SER A 295 -6.00 -8.56 9.25
N ASP A 296 -6.33 -7.37 8.73
CA ASP A 296 -7.10 -6.35 9.43
C ASP A 296 -8.61 -6.63 9.42
N LEU A 297 -9.11 -7.32 8.38
CA LEU A 297 -10.54 -7.64 8.21
C LEU A 297 -10.90 -8.95 8.90
N VAL A 298 -10.08 -9.98 8.70
CA VAL A 298 -10.32 -11.32 9.22
C VAL A 298 -9.49 -11.47 10.49
N THR A 299 -10.12 -11.23 11.64
CA THR A 299 -9.48 -11.42 12.93
C THR A 299 -9.94 -12.72 13.58
N ARG A 300 -9.01 -13.52 14.10
CA ARG A 300 -9.32 -14.70 14.93
C ARG A 300 -9.88 -14.34 16.31
N VAL A 301 -9.86 -13.05 16.68
CA VAL A 301 -10.35 -12.55 17.96
C VAL A 301 -11.86 -12.44 17.89
N ALA A 302 -12.55 -13.20 18.73
CA ALA A 302 -13.99 -13.07 18.89
C ALA A 302 -14.31 -11.92 19.86
N ILE A 303 -15.17 -11.00 19.46
CA ILE A 303 -15.69 -9.93 20.33
C ILE A 303 -17.09 -10.37 20.75
N LYS A 304 -17.29 -10.58 22.07
CA LYS A 304 -18.58 -11.07 22.62
C LYS A 304 -19.07 -12.38 21.97
N GLY A 305 -18.15 -13.29 21.64
CA GLY A 305 -18.48 -14.59 21.03
C GLY A 305 -18.78 -14.55 19.52
N LEU A 306 -18.80 -13.36 18.91
CA LEU A 306 -18.96 -13.20 17.46
C LEU A 306 -17.58 -13.05 16.80
N THR A 307 -17.31 -13.87 15.79
CA THR A 307 -16.13 -13.73 14.92
C THR A 307 -16.44 -12.76 13.78
N SER A 308 -15.44 -12.00 13.35
CA SER A 308 -15.56 -11.14 12.16
C SER A 308 -15.78 -12.02 10.93
N LYS A 309 -16.95 -11.92 10.29
CA LYS A 309 -17.23 -12.62 9.03
C LYS A 309 -16.28 -12.12 7.94
N THR A 310 -15.65 -13.05 7.21
CA THR A 310 -14.81 -12.73 6.06
C THR A 310 -15.68 -12.06 4.99
N PRO A 311 -15.31 -10.86 4.51
CA PRO A 311 -16.04 -10.23 3.42
C PRO A 311 -15.94 -11.05 2.13
N PRO A 312 -16.98 -11.06 1.28
CA PRO A 312 -16.95 -11.79 0.02
C PRO A 312 -15.85 -11.25 -0.91
N THR A 313 -15.16 -12.16 -1.57
CA THR A 313 -14.08 -11.89 -2.55
C THR A 313 -14.44 -12.54 -3.88
N GLY A 314 -14.66 -11.74 -4.93
CA GLY A 314 -14.84 -12.23 -6.29
C GLY A 314 -16.08 -13.10 -6.51
N GLN A 315 -17.24 -12.71 -5.98
CA GLN A 315 -18.49 -13.41 -6.31
C GLN A 315 -18.93 -13.06 -7.72
N LEU A 316 -19.09 -14.05 -8.60
CA LEU A 316 -19.56 -13.81 -9.97
C LEU A 316 -21.01 -13.29 -9.94
N ILE A 317 -21.24 -12.16 -10.62
CA ILE A 317 -22.55 -11.54 -10.79
C ILE A 317 -23.12 -11.91 -12.16
N ALA A 318 -22.30 -11.85 -13.21
CA ALA A 318 -22.69 -12.12 -14.59
C ALA A 318 -21.52 -12.72 -15.39
N ILE A 319 -21.88 -13.58 -16.36
CA ILE A 319 -21.03 -14.18 -17.40
C ILE A 319 -21.55 -13.61 -18.73
#